data_AF-A0A7S1FLB4-F1
#
_entry.id   AF-A0A7S1FLB4-F1
#
_cell.length_a   1.000
_cell.length_b   1.000
_cell.length_c   1.000
_cell.angle_alpha   90.00
_cell.angle_beta   90.00
_cell.angle_gamma   90.00
#
_symmetry.space_group_name_H-M   'P 1'
#
loop_
_entity.id
_entity.type
_entity.pdbx_description
1 polymer ?
#
loop_
_entity_poly.entity_id
_entity_poly.type
_entity_poly.pdbx_seq_one_letter_code
_entity_poly.pdbx_strand_id
1 'polypeptide(L)'
;MQVKLQLFAFAVFSAHECVAFSPMLRKPSFASVSQQMSSLPSSSTLLSTRPSSPTALSAYDYALLFDCDGVIIETEELHRLAYNAAFDAATLKVDGEPVEWTVEYYDILQNTVGGGKPKMFYHFRETMGGRFPTFVENGEDKASPETEEERQALIDSLQANKTNIYKDLIAAKAVPRPGVIELMDEALADPSIAVGVCSASTKAAVTKVLDVTLGEERRNKLDVTILGDDVSKLKPDPMIYNTAAEKLGMDKTKCVVIEDSIVGLKAAKAAGMKCLITYTSSTEAEDFYGQGADAKVPDLGSRCVTLESIFGPLRAGKDEIVSEMKDQSVKNETEEQDELSKLRDLLMTIEL
;
A
#
# COMPACT_ATOMS: atom_id res chain seq x y z
N MET A 1 11.38 -39.86 -31.31
CA MET A 1 10.43 -40.47 -30.36
C MET A 1 9.22 -39.57 -30.24
N GLN A 2 8.11 -39.96 -30.87
CA GLN A 2 6.80 -39.34 -30.70
C GLN A 2 6.21 -39.83 -29.37
N VAL A 3 5.56 -38.96 -28.60
CA VAL A 3 4.32 -39.29 -27.90
C VAL A 3 3.40 -38.08 -27.95
N LYS A 4 2.33 -38.20 -28.73
CA LYS A 4 1.10 -37.40 -28.63
C LYS A 4 0.28 -37.94 -27.48
N LEU A 5 -0.40 -37.07 -26.73
CA LEU A 5 -1.66 -37.44 -26.07
C LEU A 5 -2.68 -36.30 -26.26
N GLN A 6 -3.78 -36.65 -26.91
CA GLN A 6 -5.07 -35.94 -26.95
C GLN A 6 -5.71 -35.96 -25.54
N LEU A 7 -6.81 -35.32 -25.15
CA LEU A 7 -8.00 -34.68 -25.73
C LEU A 7 -8.77 -34.13 -24.50
N PHE A 8 -9.52 -33.02 -24.59
CA PHE A 8 -10.93 -32.94 -24.15
C PHE A 8 -11.52 -31.57 -24.49
N ALA A 9 -12.62 -31.60 -25.24
CA ALA A 9 -13.45 -30.47 -25.62
C ALA A 9 -14.86 -30.69 -25.05
N PHE A 10 -15.45 -29.67 -24.42
CA PHE A 10 -16.89 -29.45 -24.14
C PHE A 10 -17.00 -28.00 -23.65
N ALA A 11 -17.98 -27.17 -23.94
CA ALA A 11 -19.01 -27.08 -24.98
C ALA A 11 -19.48 -25.62 -24.94
N VAL A 12 -19.78 -25.07 -26.11
CA VAL A 12 -20.41 -23.75 -26.26
C VAL A 12 -21.92 -23.92 -26.07
N PHE A 13 -22.55 -23.09 -25.24
CA PHE A 13 -23.97 -22.77 -25.39
C PHE A 13 -24.17 -21.26 -25.24
N SER A 14 -24.94 -20.72 -26.18
CA SER A 14 -25.31 -19.31 -26.30
C SER A 14 -26.80 -19.16 -25.99
N ALA A 15 -27.16 -17.95 -25.54
CA ALA A 15 -28.34 -17.17 -25.90
C ALA A 15 -29.41 -16.88 -24.81
N HIS A 16 -29.53 -15.56 -24.57
CA HIS A 16 -30.72 -14.70 -24.45
C HIS A 16 -31.63 -14.74 -23.21
N GLU A 17 -31.73 -13.55 -22.55
CA GLU A 17 -32.90 -12.64 -22.44
C GLU A 17 -32.58 -11.61 -21.32
N CYS A 18 -32.27 -10.33 -21.53
CA CYS A 18 -33.10 -9.19 -21.97
C CYS A 18 -34.40 -8.98 -21.17
N VAL A 19 -34.34 -8.29 -20.03
CA VAL A 19 -35.45 -7.43 -19.54
C VAL A 19 -34.87 -6.20 -18.82
N ALA A 20 -35.25 -5.03 -19.33
CA ALA A 20 -34.96 -3.72 -18.77
C ALA A 20 -35.90 -3.38 -17.61
N PHE A 21 -35.39 -2.75 -16.53
CA PHE A 21 -36.21 -1.93 -15.64
C PHE A 21 -35.37 -0.81 -14.99
N SER A 22 -35.73 0.42 -15.34
CA SER A 22 -35.59 1.67 -14.58
C SER A 22 -36.96 2.37 -14.71
N PRO A 23 -37.38 3.32 -13.85
CA PRO A 23 -36.54 4.26 -13.11
C PRO A 23 -37.07 4.60 -11.68
N MET A 24 -36.30 5.35 -10.89
CA MET A 24 -36.72 6.67 -10.36
C MET A 24 -35.75 7.19 -9.29
N LEU A 25 -35.14 8.31 -9.64
CA LEU A 25 -34.50 9.25 -8.73
C LEU A 25 -35.57 10.04 -7.96
N ARG A 26 -35.44 10.15 -6.63
CA ARG A 26 -35.95 11.30 -5.88
C ARG A 26 -34.83 11.92 -5.06
N LYS A 27 -34.55 13.19 -5.35
CA LYS A 27 -33.64 14.06 -4.61
C LYS A 27 -34.27 14.46 -3.26
N PRO A 28 -33.45 14.75 -2.23
CA PRO A 28 -33.93 15.26 -0.95
C PRO A 28 -34.37 16.72 -1.04
N SER A 29 -35.39 17.07 -0.25
CA SER A 29 -35.84 18.45 -0.05
C SER A 29 -34.94 19.13 1.00
N PHE A 30 -34.38 20.27 0.62
CA PHE A 30 -33.79 21.25 1.53
C PHE A 30 -34.92 21.96 2.29
N ALA A 31 -34.83 22.00 3.62
CA ALA A 31 -35.56 22.97 4.44
C ALA A 31 -34.50 23.81 5.16
N SER A 32 -34.42 25.09 4.79
CA SER A 32 -33.67 26.10 5.51
C SER A 32 -34.40 26.41 6.81
N VAL A 33 -33.69 26.31 7.94
CA VAL A 33 -34.15 26.91 9.19
C VAL A 33 -33.23 28.08 9.50
N SER A 34 -33.88 29.24 9.49
CA SER A 34 -33.34 30.57 9.73
C SER A 34 -32.62 30.65 11.08
N GLN A 35 -31.41 31.22 11.07
CA GLN A 35 -30.74 31.70 12.26
C GLN A 35 -31.59 32.79 12.94
N GLN A 36 -31.97 32.56 14.19
CA GLN A 36 -32.30 33.62 15.13
C GLN A 36 -31.09 33.86 16.02
N MET A 37 -30.44 35.01 15.82
CA MET A 37 -29.50 35.55 16.78
C MET A 37 -30.27 36.30 17.87
N SER A 38 -30.14 35.84 19.11
CA SER A 38 -30.47 36.62 20.29
C SER A 38 -29.35 36.51 21.33
N SER A 39 -28.69 37.66 21.51
CA SER A 39 -27.87 38.15 22.63
C SER A 39 -27.71 37.28 23.88
N LEU A 40 -26.49 37.21 24.42
CA LEU A 40 -26.23 37.32 25.87
C LEU A 40 -24.82 37.91 26.15
N PRO A 41 -24.62 38.55 27.32
CA PRO A 41 -23.45 39.35 27.64
C PRO A 41 -22.29 38.50 28.20
N SER A 42 -21.10 39.04 28.04
CA SER A 42 -19.85 38.58 28.64
C SER A 42 -19.92 38.64 30.18
N SER A 43 -19.62 37.52 30.83
CA SER A 43 -19.17 37.50 32.21
C SER A 43 -18.20 36.35 32.44
N SER A 44 -17.06 36.73 32.99
CA SER A 44 -15.94 35.90 33.42
C SER A 44 -16.37 34.92 34.51
N THR A 45 -15.98 33.66 34.38
CA THR A 45 -15.97 32.74 35.53
C THR A 45 -14.80 31.77 35.43
N LEU A 46 -14.08 31.75 36.54
CA LEU A 46 -12.89 31.00 36.95
C LEU A 46 -12.71 29.61 36.30
N LEU A 47 -11.49 29.34 35.83
CA LEU A 47 -10.98 28.01 35.50
C LEU A 47 -11.05 27.12 36.76
N SER A 48 -12.01 26.19 36.77
CA SER A 48 -11.97 25.00 37.61
C SER A 48 -11.45 23.86 36.75
N THR A 49 -10.20 23.47 36.99
CA THR A 49 -9.58 22.29 36.40
C THR A 49 -10.26 21.03 36.95
N ARG A 50 -11.19 20.47 36.17
CA ARG A 50 -11.68 19.11 36.38
C ARG A 50 -10.70 18.16 35.69
N PRO A 51 -10.19 17.11 36.37
CA PRO A 51 -9.46 16.06 35.67
C PRO A 51 -10.39 15.42 34.64
N SER A 52 -9.84 15.21 33.45
CA SER A 52 -10.47 14.48 32.35
C SER A 52 -11.00 13.14 32.85
N SER A 53 -12.23 12.82 32.45
CA SER A 53 -12.88 11.53 32.69
C SER A 53 -11.98 10.35 32.30
N PRO A 54 -12.08 9.19 32.96
CA PRO A 54 -11.36 8.00 32.53
C PRO A 54 -11.81 7.67 31.11
N THR A 55 -10.84 7.59 30.19
CA THR A 55 -11.00 6.98 28.87
C THR A 55 -11.75 5.67 29.06
N ALA A 56 -12.83 5.46 28.30
CA ALA A 56 -13.48 4.16 28.29
C ALA A 56 -12.40 3.12 28.02
N LEU A 57 -12.26 2.14 28.94
CA LEU A 57 -11.30 1.05 28.77
C LEU A 57 -11.60 0.39 27.43
N SER A 58 -10.59 0.30 26.55
CA SER A 58 -10.66 -0.45 25.31
C SER A 58 -11.17 -1.88 25.59
N ALA A 59 -11.96 -2.42 24.67
CA ALA A 59 -12.34 -3.83 24.70
C ALA A 59 -11.15 -4.77 24.38
N TYR A 60 -10.04 -4.20 23.90
CA TYR A 60 -8.86 -4.91 23.43
C TYR A 60 -7.65 -4.58 24.29
N ASP A 61 -6.75 -5.56 24.43
CA ASP A 61 -5.46 -5.37 25.07
C ASP A 61 -4.44 -4.75 24.11
N TYR A 62 -4.50 -5.10 22.82
CA TYR A 62 -3.57 -4.62 21.80
C TYR A 62 -4.27 -4.30 20.48
N ALA A 63 -3.57 -3.62 19.56
CA ALA A 63 -4.03 -3.41 18.20
C ALA A 63 -2.94 -3.71 17.18
N LEU A 64 -3.29 -4.38 16.09
CA LEU A 64 -2.43 -4.65 14.94
C LEU A 64 -2.99 -3.88 13.72
N LEU A 65 -2.24 -2.90 13.24
CA LEU A 65 -2.65 -1.99 12.18
C LEU A 65 -1.78 -2.23 10.93
N PHE A 66 -2.38 -2.64 9.82
CA PHE A 66 -1.69 -2.90 8.57
C PHE A 66 -1.78 -1.70 7.63
N ASP A 67 -0.67 -1.29 7.01
CA ASP A 67 -0.78 -0.55 5.74
C ASP A 67 -1.37 -1.46 4.64
N CYS A 68 -1.80 -0.86 3.53
CA CYS A 68 -2.36 -1.58 2.40
C CYS A 68 -1.32 -1.79 1.29
N ASP A 69 -0.91 -0.70 0.65
CA ASP A 69 0.06 -0.72 -0.45
C ASP A 69 1.43 -1.10 0.11
N GLY A 70 2.13 -2.02 -0.54
CA GLY A 70 3.42 -2.51 -0.07
C GLY A 70 3.35 -3.45 1.14
N VAL A 71 2.26 -3.51 1.92
CA VAL A 71 2.11 -4.43 3.07
C VAL A 71 1.12 -5.56 2.80
N ILE A 72 -0.16 -5.26 2.57
CA ILE A 72 -1.16 -6.28 2.24
C ILE A 72 -0.90 -6.83 0.84
N ILE A 73 -0.48 -5.97 -0.09
CA ILE A 73 -0.29 -6.29 -1.50
C ILE A 73 0.85 -5.48 -2.09
N GLU A 74 1.58 -6.06 -3.04
CA GLU A 74 2.53 -5.35 -3.88
C GLU A 74 1.80 -4.62 -5.02
N THR A 75 1.51 -3.33 -4.85
CA THR A 75 0.72 -2.54 -5.83
C THR A 75 1.58 -1.77 -6.83
N GLU A 76 2.85 -1.49 -6.52
CA GLU A 76 3.71 -0.71 -7.40
C GLU A 76 4.06 -1.49 -8.68
N GLU A 77 4.34 -2.79 -8.56
CA GLU A 77 4.56 -3.65 -9.73
C GLU A 77 3.30 -3.73 -10.61
N LEU A 78 2.11 -3.81 -10.00
CA LEU A 78 0.85 -3.79 -10.75
C LEU A 78 0.63 -2.45 -11.45
N HIS A 79 1.05 -1.33 -10.86
CA HIS A 79 1.03 -0.03 -11.52
C HIS A 79 2.00 0.04 -12.70
N ARG A 80 3.23 -0.46 -12.56
CA ARG A 80 4.22 -0.52 -13.64
C ARG A 80 3.72 -1.36 -14.81
N LEU A 81 3.20 -2.55 -14.53
CA LEU A 81 2.59 -3.43 -15.54
C LEU A 81 1.41 -2.74 -16.24
N ALA A 82 0.59 -1.99 -15.50
CA ALA A 82 -0.52 -1.23 -16.09
C ALA A 82 -0.04 -0.08 -16.99
N TYR A 83 1.06 0.59 -16.66
CA TYR A 83 1.68 1.58 -17.55
C TYR A 83 2.16 0.95 -18.84
N ASN A 84 2.99 -0.09 -18.75
CA ASN A 84 3.54 -0.76 -19.93
C ASN A 84 2.44 -1.35 -20.81
N ALA A 85 1.38 -1.92 -20.23
CA ALA A 85 0.23 -2.40 -20.98
C ALA A 85 -0.56 -1.26 -21.66
N ALA A 86 -0.68 -0.08 -21.02
CA ALA A 86 -1.31 1.08 -21.65
C ALA A 86 -0.45 1.63 -22.81
N PHE A 87 0.87 1.61 -22.67
CA PHE A 87 1.81 2.01 -23.72
C PHE A 87 1.75 1.02 -24.90
N ASP A 88 1.77 -0.28 -24.63
CA ASP A 88 1.66 -1.33 -25.63
C ASP A 88 0.32 -1.27 -26.39
N ALA A 89 -0.79 -1.07 -25.67
CA ALA A 89 -2.12 -0.90 -26.27
C ALA A 89 -2.20 0.31 -27.21
N ALA A 90 -1.44 1.37 -26.94
CA ALA A 90 -1.30 2.53 -27.80
C ALA A 90 -0.16 2.39 -28.82
N THR A 91 0.54 1.25 -28.86
CA THR A 91 1.75 1.02 -29.68
C THR A 91 2.74 2.19 -29.57
N LEU A 92 2.94 2.65 -28.33
CA LEU A 92 3.65 3.89 -28.02
C LEU A 92 5.13 3.75 -28.39
N LYS A 93 5.64 4.65 -29.23
CA LYS A 93 7.03 4.61 -29.70
C LYS A 93 7.72 5.96 -29.63
N VAL A 94 8.97 5.98 -29.18
CA VAL A 94 9.87 7.13 -29.29
C VAL A 94 11.07 6.70 -30.14
N ASP A 95 11.39 7.49 -31.17
CA ASP A 95 12.44 7.18 -32.16
C ASP A 95 12.31 5.80 -32.83
N GLY A 96 11.08 5.29 -32.94
CA GLY A 96 10.78 3.97 -33.52
C GLY A 96 10.81 2.81 -32.52
N GLU A 97 11.30 3.03 -31.30
CA GLU A 97 11.41 2.01 -30.25
C GLU A 97 10.19 2.05 -29.31
N PRO A 98 9.64 0.88 -28.90
CA PRO A 98 8.55 0.83 -27.93
C PRO A 98 8.91 1.48 -26.59
N VAL A 99 7.95 2.19 -26.00
CA VAL A 99 8.09 2.74 -24.65
C VAL A 99 7.78 1.64 -23.64
N GLU A 100 8.78 1.29 -22.83
CA GLU A 100 8.64 0.36 -21.71
C GLU A 100 9.38 0.91 -20.49
N TRP A 101 8.75 0.82 -19.32
CA TRP A 101 9.39 1.14 -18.05
C TRP A 101 9.84 -0.15 -17.34
N THR A 102 11.14 -0.30 -17.18
CA THR A 102 11.74 -1.40 -16.39
C THR A 102 11.43 -1.22 -14.90
N VAL A 103 11.66 -2.25 -14.09
CA VAL A 103 11.49 -2.18 -12.63
C VAL A 103 12.36 -1.05 -12.05
N GLU A 104 13.64 -1.04 -12.40
CA GLU A 104 14.62 -0.08 -11.89
C GLU A 104 14.27 1.36 -12.27
N TYR A 105 13.81 1.57 -13.51
CA TYR A 105 13.40 2.89 -13.95
C TYR A 105 12.10 3.36 -13.29
N TYR A 106 11.12 2.46 -13.14
CA TYR A 106 9.88 2.79 -12.45
C TYR A 106 10.10 3.08 -10.96
N ASP A 107 11.04 2.39 -10.32
CA ASP A 107 11.45 2.67 -8.93
C ASP A 107 12.01 4.09 -8.77
N ILE A 108 12.78 4.59 -9.74
CA ILE A 108 13.22 5.99 -9.75
C ILE A 108 12.00 6.90 -9.88
N LEU A 109 11.12 6.64 -10.85
CA LEU A 109 9.94 7.48 -11.09
C LEU A 109 9.01 7.53 -9.88
N GLN A 110 8.76 6.41 -9.21
CA GLN A 110 7.83 6.38 -8.07
C GLN A 110 8.39 7.15 -6.86
N ASN A 111 9.70 7.05 -6.62
CA ASN A 111 10.34 7.74 -5.50
C ASN A 111 10.63 9.23 -5.75
N THR A 112 10.73 9.66 -7.01
CA THR A 112 11.15 11.03 -7.35
C THR A 112 10.07 11.87 -8.02
N VAL A 113 9.07 11.25 -8.64
CA VAL A 113 8.02 11.93 -9.40
C VAL A 113 6.64 11.50 -8.90
N GLY A 114 6.01 12.35 -8.10
CA GLY A 114 4.68 12.09 -7.57
C GLY A 114 3.59 12.13 -8.65
N GLY A 115 2.65 11.18 -8.61
CA GLY A 115 1.46 11.15 -9.44
C GLY A 115 1.65 10.55 -10.85
N GLY A 116 0.57 9.99 -11.39
CA GLY A 116 0.64 9.20 -12.63
C GLY A 116 0.89 9.99 -13.92
N LYS A 117 0.19 11.13 -14.11
CA LYS A 117 0.42 12.02 -15.26
C LYS A 117 1.79 12.70 -15.19
N PRO A 118 2.22 13.25 -14.03
CA PRO A 118 3.57 13.81 -13.90
C PRO A 118 4.69 12.82 -14.25
N LYS A 119 4.58 11.53 -13.87
CA LYS A 119 5.55 10.49 -14.26
C LYS A 119 5.74 10.40 -15.77
N MET A 120 4.64 10.34 -16.53
CA MET A 120 4.70 10.29 -18.00
C MET A 120 5.25 11.59 -18.60
N PHE A 121 4.85 12.75 -18.07
CA PHE A 121 5.43 14.03 -18.51
C PHE A 121 6.93 14.12 -18.23
N TYR A 122 7.36 13.73 -17.04
CA TYR A 122 8.77 13.70 -16.67
C TYR A 122 9.56 12.77 -17.59
N HIS A 123 9.02 11.58 -17.87
CA HIS A 123 9.63 10.64 -18.80
C HIS A 123 9.87 11.28 -20.18
N PHE A 124 8.84 11.85 -20.82
CA PHE A 124 9.00 12.42 -22.16
C PHE A 124 9.79 13.74 -22.19
N ARG A 125 9.62 14.61 -21.19
CA ARG A 125 10.31 15.92 -21.15
C ARG A 125 11.75 15.80 -20.71
N GLU A 126 12.00 15.08 -19.63
CA GLU A 126 13.32 15.04 -19.00
C GLU A 126 14.11 13.82 -19.47
N THR A 127 13.55 12.61 -19.35
CA THR A 127 14.29 11.38 -19.68
C THR A 127 14.51 11.21 -21.18
N MET A 128 13.49 11.54 -21.99
CA MET A 128 13.57 11.44 -23.46
C MET A 128 14.03 12.73 -24.14
N GLY A 129 14.44 13.76 -23.38
CA GLY A 129 14.96 15.01 -23.93
C GLY A 129 13.93 15.82 -24.73
N GLY A 130 12.69 15.89 -24.23
CA GLY A 130 11.59 16.62 -24.87
C GLY A 130 10.88 15.86 -25.99
N ARG A 131 11.25 14.60 -26.26
CA ARG A 131 10.67 13.79 -27.33
C ARG A 131 9.40 13.08 -26.85
N PHE A 132 8.28 13.43 -27.47
CA PHE A 132 6.99 12.76 -27.28
C PHE A 132 6.77 11.66 -28.31
N PRO A 133 5.99 10.62 -27.95
CA PRO A 133 5.89 9.42 -28.77
C PRO A 133 4.92 9.59 -29.94
N THR A 134 5.13 8.79 -30.99
CA THR A 134 4.06 8.39 -31.92
C THR A 134 3.20 7.31 -31.28
N PHE A 135 1.93 7.22 -31.66
CA PHE A 135 0.97 6.32 -31.02
C PHE A 135 -0.14 5.91 -31.98
N VAL A 136 -0.87 4.86 -31.64
CA VAL A 136 -2.08 4.41 -32.35
C VAL A 136 -3.29 4.74 -31.50
N GLU A 137 -4.27 5.40 -32.09
CA GLU A 137 -5.56 5.70 -31.45
C GLU A 137 -6.70 5.35 -32.40
N ASN A 138 -7.68 4.57 -31.93
CA ASN A 138 -8.81 4.08 -32.74
C ASN A 138 -8.39 3.36 -34.04
N GLY A 139 -7.23 2.69 -34.02
CA GLY A 139 -6.68 1.97 -35.17
C GLY A 139 -5.97 2.84 -36.21
N GLU A 140 -5.77 4.12 -35.92
CA GLU A 140 -5.03 5.05 -36.78
C GLU A 140 -3.70 5.45 -36.16
N ASP A 141 -2.64 5.49 -36.98
CA ASP A 141 -1.35 6.06 -36.59
C ASP A 141 -1.48 7.57 -36.37
N LYS A 142 -1.04 8.03 -35.20
CA LYS A 142 -0.96 9.44 -34.81
C LYS A 142 0.50 9.85 -34.69
N ALA A 143 0.82 11.01 -35.25
CA ALA A 143 2.13 11.62 -35.13
C ALA A 143 2.37 12.10 -33.69
N SER A 144 3.65 12.38 -33.36
CA SER A 144 4.01 12.95 -32.07
C SER A 144 3.29 14.29 -31.84
N PRO A 145 2.75 14.54 -30.63
CA PRO A 145 2.03 15.77 -30.33
C PRO A 145 2.97 17.00 -30.32
N GLU A 146 2.59 18.04 -31.05
CA GLU A 146 3.41 19.25 -31.23
C GLU A 146 3.05 20.33 -30.20
N THR A 147 1.78 20.40 -29.80
CA THR A 147 1.26 21.40 -28.86
C THR A 147 1.12 20.86 -27.44
N GLU A 148 1.07 21.75 -26.45
CA GLU A 148 0.85 21.35 -25.06
C GLU A 148 -0.54 20.75 -24.84
N GLU A 149 -1.54 21.23 -25.56
CA GLU A 149 -2.90 20.70 -25.54
C GLU A 149 -2.96 19.26 -26.05
N GLU A 150 -2.27 18.95 -27.14
CA GLU A 150 -2.16 17.58 -27.68
C GLU A 150 -1.38 16.65 -26.74
N ARG A 151 -0.28 17.14 -26.15
CA ARG A 151 0.49 16.39 -25.14
C ARG A 151 -0.38 16.05 -23.94
N GLN A 152 -1.14 17.02 -23.44
CA GLN A 152 -2.04 16.80 -22.31
C GLN A 152 -3.14 15.80 -22.65
N ALA A 153 -3.73 15.88 -23.86
CA ALA A 153 -4.75 14.94 -24.31
C ALA A 153 -4.22 13.50 -24.40
N LEU A 154 -3.01 13.30 -24.95
CA LEU A 154 -2.36 11.99 -24.98
C LEU A 154 -2.15 11.43 -23.58
N ILE A 155 -1.55 12.22 -22.68
CA ILE A 155 -1.26 11.80 -21.30
C ILE A 155 -2.55 11.48 -20.54
N ASP A 156 -3.61 12.24 -20.78
CA ASP A 156 -4.93 11.98 -20.18
C ASP A 156 -5.52 10.66 -20.67
N SER A 157 -5.45 10.38 -21.97
CA SER A 157 -5.88 9.12 -22.58
C SER A 157 -5.10 7.93 -22.03
N LEU A 158 -3.76 8.02 -22.00
CA LEU A 158 -2.89 6.99 -21.43
C LEU A 158 -3.17 6.74 -19.96
N GLN A 159 -3.34 7.80 -19.16
CA GLN A 159 -3.67 7.67 -17.74
C GLN A 159 -5.05 7.02 -17.53
N ALA A 160 -6.05 7.37 -18.35
CA ALA A 160 -7.37 6.77 -18.28
C ALA A 160 -7.32 5.27 -18.62
N ASN A 161 -6.62 4.91 -19.70
CA ASN A 161 -6.43 3.52 -20.11
C ASN A 161 -5.67 2.72 -19.04
N LYS A 162 -4.52 3.22 -18.57
CA LYS A 162 -3.74 2.65 -17.46
C LYS A 162 -4.59 2.43 -16.21
N THR A 163 -5.48 3.36 -15.89
CA THR A 163 -6.37 3.25 -14.72
C THR A 163 -7.38 2.13 -14.88
N ASN A 164 -7.86 1.84 -16.09
CA ASN A 164 -8.76 0.72 -16.34
C ASN A 164 -8.00 -0.61 -16.33
N ILE A 165 -6.87 -0.70 -17.05
CA ILE A 165 -6.01 -1.89 -17.04
C ILE A 165 -5.57 -2.23 -15.61
N TYR A 166 -5.22 -1.24 -14.80
CA TYR A 166 -4.85 -1.47 -13.39
C TYR A 166 -5.99 -2.13 -12.59
N LYS A 167 -7.25 -1.73 -12.81
CA LYS A 167 -8.39 -2.37 -12.13
C LYS A 167 -8.52 -3.84 -12.55
N ASP A 168 -8.32 -4.13 -13.83
CA ASP A 168 -8.38 -5.48 -14.35
C ASP A 168 -7.22 -6.34 -13.84
N LEU A 169 -6.02 -5.77 -13.75
CA LEU A 169 -4.85 -6.43 -13.15
C LEU A 169 -5.05 -6.71 -11.67
N ILE A 170 -5.62 -5.78 -10.90
CA ILE A 170 -5.97 -6.04 -9.50
C ILE A 170 -6.95 -7.21 -9.42
N ALA A 171 -8.03 -7.21 -10.19
CA ALA A 171 -9.01 -8.29 -10.17
C ALA A 171 -8.42 -9.66 -10.58
N ALA A 172 -7.42 -9.68 -11.46
CA ALA A 172 -6.86 -10.91 -12.01
C ALA A 172 -5.60 -11.42 -11.28
N LYS A 173 -4.80 -10.53 -10.68
CA LYS A 173 -3.45 -10.83 -10.19
C LYS A 173 -3.17 -10.38 -8.77
N ALA A 174 -4.06 -9.67 -8.10
CA ALA A 174 -3.84 -9.24 -6.72
C ALA A 174 -3.75 -10.47 -5.81
N VAL A 175 -2.57 -10.70 -5.27
CA VAL A 175 -2.30 -11.74 -4.28
C VAL A 175 -1.77 -11.05 -3.02
N PRO A 176 -2.28 -11.40 -1.83
CA PRO A 176 -1.71 -10.92 -0.58
C PRO A 176 -0.22 -11.23 -0.47
N ARG A 177 0.57 -10.34 0.15
CA ARG A 177 1.98 -10.63 0.43
C ARG A 177 2.09 -11.85 1.39
N PRO A 178 3.19 -12.62 1.32
CA PRO A 178 3.36 -13.81 2.16
C PRO A 178 3.15 -13.52 3.65
N GLY A 179 2.34 -14.36 4.31
CA GLY A 179 2.05 -14.30 5.75
C GLY A 179 1.03 -13.24 6.19
N VAL A 180 0.60 -12.34 5.31
CA VAL A 180 -0.39 -11.30 5.65
C VAL A 180 -1.72 -11.93 6.09
N ILE A 181 -2.22 -12.88 5.29
CA ILE A 181 -3.52 -13.51 5.56
C ILE A 181 -3.45 -14.35 6.81
N GLU A 182 -2.37 -15.12 6.98
CA GLU A 182 -2.15 -15.97 8.14
C GLU A 182 -2.08 -15.16 9.43
N LEU A 183 -1.29 -14.09 9.47
CA LEU A 183 -1.17 -13.23 10.64
C LEU A 183 -2.46 -12.46 10.92
N MET A 184 -3.15 -11.99 9.88
CA MET A 184 -4.43 -11.29 10.02
C MET A 184 -5.51 -12.23 10.54
N ASP A 185 -5.59 -13.46 10.06
CA ASP A 185 -6.55 -14.45 10.54
C ASP A 185 -6.28 -14.85 11.99
N GLU A 186 -5.01 -15.00 12.36
CA GLU A 186 -4.61 -15.23 13.76
C GLU A 186 -5.10 -14.06 14.63
N ALA A 187 -4.87 -12.82 14.20
CA ALA A 187 -5.25 -11.62 14.93
C ALA A 187 -6.77 -11.48 15.06
N LEU A 188 -7.51 -11.70 13.96
CA LEU A 188 -8.98 -11.65 13.93
C LEU A 188 -9.63 -12.74 14.78
N ALA A 189 -8.92 -13.83 15.08
CA ALA A 189 -9.39 -14.90 15.95
C ALA A 189 -9.12 -14.64 17.45
N ASP A 190 -8.21 -13.72 17.79
CA ASP A 190 -7.88 -13.36 19.16
C ASP A 190 -8.74 -12.17 19.64
N PRO A 191 -9.71 -12.37 20.56
CA PRO A 191 -10.60 -11.30 21.00
C PRO A 191 -9.89 -10.19 21.80
N SER A 192 -8.62 -10.38 22.18
CA SER A 192 -7.81 -9.36 22.86
C SER A 192 -7.11 -8.40 21.89
N ILE A 193 -7.17 -8.64 20.58
CA ILE A 193 -6.45 -7.85 19.57
C ILE A 193 -7.44 -7.20 18.62
N ALA A 194 -7.39 -5.87 18.53
CA ALA A 194 -8.07 -5.14 17.46
C ALA A 194 -7.25 -5.23 16.17
N VAL A 195 -7.92 -5.42 15.04
CA VAL A 195 -7.29 -5.47 13.72
C VAL A 195 -7.77 -4.31 12.87
N GLY A 196 -6.83 -3.61 12.22
CA GLY A 196 -7.18 -2.48 11.37
C GLY A 196 -6.32 -2.33 10.14
N VAL A 197 -6.86 -1.59 9.16
CA VAL A 197 -6.14 -1.19 7.94
C VAL A 197 -6.03 0.34 7.88
N CYS A 198 -4.82 0.85 7.65
CA CYS A 198 -4.49 2.27 7.64
C CYS A 198 -3.66 2.63 6.40
N SER A 199 -4.29 3.21 5.37
CA SER A 199 -3.62 3.54 4.10
C SER A 199 -3.80 5.00 3.70
N ALA A 200 -2.74 5.63 3.18
CA ALA A 200 -2.80 6.98 2.63
C ALA A 200 -3.51 7.05 1.26
N SER A 201 -3.82 5.90 0.65
CA SER A 201 -4.52 5.81 -0.62
C SER A 201 -6.01 6.09 -0.48
N THR A 202 -6.63 6.57 -1.57
CA THR A 202 -8.07 6.89 -1.61
C THR A 202 -8.93 5.68 -1.25
N LYS A 203 -10.12 5.93 -0.69
CA LYS A 203 -11.07 4.88 -0.31
C LYS A 203 -11.46 4.00 -1.50
N ALA A 204 -11.64 4.59 -2.67
CA ALA A 204 -12.00 3.87 -3.88
C ALA A 204 -10.91 2.90 -4.36
N ALA A 205 -9.62 3.24 -4.17
CA ALA A 205 -8.50 2.38 -4.52
C ALA A 205 -8.35 1.24 -3.51
N VAL A 206 -8.28 1.56 -2.22
CA VAL A 206 -8.05 0.58 -1.15
C VAL A 206 -9.22 -0.41 -1.05
N THR A 207 -10.47 0.06 -1.18
CA THR A 207 -11.64 -0.84 -1.10
C THR A 207 -11.55 -1.97 -2.12
N LYS A 208 -11.14 -1.68 -3.36
CA LYS A 208 -10.98 -2.67 -4.42
C LYS A 208 -9.85 -3.65 -4.13
N VAL A 209 -8.73 -3.15 -3.62
CA VAL A 209 -7.61 -4.00 -3.19
C VAL A 209 -8.11 -4.97 -2.13
N LEU A 210 -8.72 -4.47 -1.06
CA LEU A 210 -9.19 -5.30 0.05
C LEU A 210 -10.32 -6.26 -0.37
N ASP A 211 -11.19 -5.88 -1.31
CA ASP A 211 -12.20 -6.77 -1.90
C ASP A 211 -11.56 -8.03 -2.49
N VAL A 212 -10.47 -7.86 -3.24
CA VAL A 212 -9.80 -8.96 -3.94
C VAL A 212 -8.85 -9.71 -3.01
N THR A 213 -8.12 -9.02 -2.14
CA THR A 213 -7.07 -9.63 -1.31
C THR A 213 -7.62 -10.27 -0.04
N LEU A 214 -8.51 -9.59 0.68
CA LEU A 214 -9.03 -10.06 1.96
C LEU A 214 -10.37 -10.79 1.83
N GLY A 215 -11.18 -10.36 0.86
CA GLY A 215 -12.57 -10.80 0.69
C GLY A 215 -13.52 -10.16 1.71
N GLU A 216 -14.82 -10.28 1.45
CA GLU A 216 -15.87 -9.65 2.26
C GLU A 216 -15.83 -10.10 3.74
N GLU A 217 -15.59 -11.39 3.99
CA GLU A 217 -15.59 -11.95 5.34
C GLU A 217 -14.57 -11.28 6.27
N ARG A 218 -13.31 -11.16 5.84
CA ARG A 218 -12.25 -10.53 6.65
C ARG A 218 -12.48 -9.04 6.81
N ARG A 219 -12.88 -8.34 5.74
CA ARG A 219 -13.15 -6.90 5.81
C ARG A 219 -14.24 -6.57 6.82
N ASN A 220 -15.30 -7.38 6.89
CA ASN A 220 -16.39 -7.18 7.84
C ASN A 220 -15.97 -7.46 9.30
N LYS A 221 -14.83 -8.11 9.53
CA LYS A 221 -14.27 -8.36 10.86
C LYS A 221 -13.20 -7.33 11.28
N LEU A 222 -12.79 -6.42 10.39
CA LEU A 222 -11.85 -5.35 10.76
C LEU A 222 -12.52 -4.38 11.75
N ASP A 223 -11.86 -4.13 12.87
CA ASP A 223 -12.35 -3.22 13.92
C ASP A 223 -12.22 -1.76 13.50
N VAL A 224 -11.23 -1.46 12.64
CA VAL A 224 -11.03 -0.10 12.12
C VAL A 224 -10.47 -0.10 10.70
N THR A 225 -10.90 0.87 9.90
CA THR A 225 -10.29 1.18 8.61
C THR A 225 -10.18 2.69 8.47
N ILE A 226 -8.96 3.21 8.25
CA ILE A 226 -8.69 4.63 8.02
C ILE A 226 -7.96 4.76 6.69
N LEU A 227 -8.57 5.50 5.77
CA LEU A 227 -8.08 5.65 4.39
C LEU A 227 -7.72 7.10 4.12
N GLY A 228 -7.08 7.38 2.99
CA GLY A 228 -6.56 8.72 2.68
C GLY A 228 -7.63 9.82 2.73
N ASP A 229 -8.87 9.48 2.36
CA ASP A 229 -10.00 10.42 2.37
C ASP A 229 -10.58 10.67 3.78
N ASP A 230 -10.20 9.85 4.78
CA ASP A 230 -10.65 9.98 6.17
C ASP A 230 -9.78 10.96 6.99
N VAL A 231 -8.65 11.41 6.43
CA VAL A 231 -7.67 12.28 7.11
C VAL A 231 -7.31 13.51 6.29
N SER A 232 -7.04 14.62 6.96
CA SER A 232 -6.64 15.87 6.29
C SER A 232 -5.14 15.96 5.99
N LYS A 233 -4.35 15.08 6.60
CA LYS A 233 -2.89 15.00 6.43
C LYS A 233 -2.49 13.55 6.23
N LEU A 234 -1.72 13.30 5.17
CA LEU A 234 -1.20 11.98 4.84
C LEU A 234 0.15 11.74 5.52
N LYS A 235 0.61 10.48 5.51
CA LYS A 235 1.94 10.07 5.96
C LYS A 235 3.00 10.99 5.31
N PRO A 236 4.03 11.48 6.05
CA PRO A 236 4.50 11.01 7.34
C PRO A 236 3.79 11.64 8.56
N ASP A 237 2.73 12.43 8.38
CA ASP A 237 1.95 12.92 9.53
C ASP A 237 1.26 11.73 10.24
N PRO A 238 1.27 11.69 11.59
CA PRO A 238 0.73 10.55 12.34
C PRO A 238 -0.80 10.49 12.38
N MET A 239 -1.51 11.44 11.76
CA MET A 239 -2.98 11.55 11.82
C MET A 239 -3.69 10.23 11.54
N ILE A 240 -3.27 9.48 10.52
CA ILE A 240 -3.92 8.22 10.14
C ILE A 240 -3.91 7.18 11.27
N TYR A 241 -2.77 7.01 11.95
CA TYR A 241 -2.60 6.08 13.05
C TYR A 241 -3.22 6.61 14.35
N ASN A 242 -3.10 7.91 14.62
CA ASN A 242 -3.76 8.55 15.76
C ASN A 242 -5.28 8.37 15.68
N THR A 243 -5.88 8.61 14.52
CA THR A 243 -7.32 8.44 14.32
C THR A 243 -7.73 6.97 14.46
N ALA A 244 -6.91 6.02 14.03
CA ALA A 244 -7.18 4.59 14.24
C ALA A 244 -7.22 4.24 15.75
N ALA A 245 -6.19 4.63 16.51
CA ALA A 245 -6.15 4.38 17.95
C ALA A 245 -7.29 5.08 18.70
N GLU A 246 -7.63 6.32 18.32
CA GLU A 246 -8.75 7.07 18.90
C GLU A 246 -10.09 6.37 18.66
N LYS A 247 -10.35 5.87 17.44
CA LYS A 247 -11.58 5.11 17.14
C LYS A 247 -11.67 3.79 17.88
N LEU A 248 -10.53 3.13 18.12
CA LEU A 248 -10.45 1.89 18.90
C LEU A 248 -10.46 2.13 20.42
N GLY A 249 -10.27 3.37 20.89
CA GLY A 249 -10.09 3.66 22.31
C GLY A 249 -8.77 3.11 22.89
N MET A 250 -7.78 2.89 22.04
CA MET A 250 -6.52 2.21 22.37
C MET A 250 -5.42 3.18 22.81
N ASP A 251 -4.59 2.73 23.76
CA ASP A 251 -3.32 3.36 24.06
C ASP A 251 -2.34 3.11 22.90
N LYS A 252 -1.74 4.17 22.37
CA LYS A 252 -0.80 4.14 21.24
C LYS A 252 0.39 3.22 21.51
N THR A 253 0.82 3.10 22.76
CA THR A 253 1.93 2.21 23.17
C THR A 253 1.58 0.71 23.05
N LYS A 254 0.29 0.39 22.94
CA LYS A 254 -0.21 -0.97 22.72
C LYS A 254 -0.62 -1.25 21.27
N CYS A 255 -0.37 -0.30 20.37
CA CYS A 255 -0.58 -0.45 18.94
C CYS A 255 0.74 -0.84 18.26
N VAL A 256 0.68 -1.86 17.41
CA VAL A 256 1.77 -2.25 16.50
C VAL A 256 1.30 -1.99 15.08
N VAL A 257 2.10 -1.24 14.34
CA VAL A 257 1.88 -0.92 12.92
C VAL A 257 2.76 -1.83 12.06
N ILE A 258 2.18 -2.42 11.03
CA ILE A 258 2.89 -3.12 9.96
C ILE A 258 3.01 -2.19 8.76
N GLU A 259 4.24 -1.91 8.34
CA GLU A 259 4.59 -0.91 7.30
C GLU A 259 5.69 -1.43 6.37
N ASP A 260 5.86 -0.80 5.22
CA ASP A 260 6.89 -1.17 4.23
C ASP A 260 7.86 -0.02 3.89
N SER A 261 7.55 1.23 4.28
CA SER A 261 8.25 2.43 3.82
C SER A 261 8.74 3.35 4.96
N ILE A 262 9.81 4.13 4.73
CA ILE A 262 10.26 5.16 5.70
C ILE A 262 9.18 6.22 5.98
N VAL A 263 8.38 6.59 4.99
CA VAL A 263 7.31 7.59 5.15
C VAL A 263 6.26 7.08 6.12
N GLY A 264 5.87 5.82 5.98
CA GLY A 264 4.94 5.15 6.87
C GLY A 264 5.49 4.88 8.26
N LEU A 265 6.74 4.42 8.34
CA LEU A 265 7.48 4.28 9.61
C LEU A 265 7.46 5.60 10.40
N LYS A 266 7.80 6.72 9.76
CA LYS A 266 7.80 8.04 10.41
C LYS A 266 6.43 8.41 10.96
N ALA A 267 5.35 8.10 10.24
CA ALA A 267 3.99 8.31 10.74
C ALA A 267 3.69 7.43 11.96
N ALA A 268 4.05 6.15 11.94
CA ALA A 268 3.84 5.24 13.07
C ALA A 268 4.63 5.68 14.31
N LYS A 269 5.91 6.05 14.16
CA LYS A 269 6.75 6.52 15.27
C LYS A 269 6.30 7.88 15.79
N ALA A 270 5.89 8.81 14.92
CA ALA A 270 5.32 10.09 15.34
C ALA A 270 3.98 9.93 16.07
N ALA A 271 3.23 8.84 15.81
CA ALA A 271 2.06 8.45 16.57
C ALA A 271 2.40 7.79 17.91
N GLY A 272 3.67 7.55 18.22
CA GLY A 272 4.10 6.88 19.46
C GLY A 272 3.82 5.37 19.45
N MET A 273 3.69 4.75 18.27
CA MET A 273 3.40 3.33 18.12
C MET A 273 4.67 2.53 17.83
N LYS A 274 4.60 1.22 18.08
CA LYS A 274 5.63 0.27 17.61
C LYS A 274 5.42 0.00 16.12
N CYS A 275 6.50 -0.21 15.37
CA CYS A 275 6.44 -0.41 13.93
C CYS A 275 7.32 -1.60 13.51
N LEU A 276 6.68 -2.61 12.93
CA LEU A 276 7.34 -3.73 12.26
C LEU A 276 7.33 -3.47 10.75
N ILE A 277 8.53 -3.46 10.17
CA ILE A 277 8.70 -3.27 8.74
C ILE A 277 8.68 -4.62 8.03
N THR A 278 7.82 -4.75 7.02
CA THR A 278 7.89 -5.78 5.99
C THR A 278 8.24 -5.11 4.66
N TYR A 279 9.52 -5.08 4.31
CA TYR A 279 9.99 -4.29 3.17
C TYR A 279 9.61 -4.94 1.83
N THR A 280 9.53 -4.12 0.76
CA THR A 280 9.42 -4.59 -0.62
C THR A 280 10.80 -4.58 -1.29
N SER A 281 10.93 -5.09 -2.51
CA SER A 281 12.20 -4.96 -3.26
C SER A 281 12.64 -3.50 -3.41
N SER A 282 11.68 -2.58 -3.53
CA SER A 282 11.95 -1.15 -3.73
C SER A 282 12.35 -0.43 -2.44
N THR A 283 11.99 -0.97 -1.27
CA THR A 283 12.31 -0.37 0.04
C THR A 283 13.35 -1.16 0.84
N GLU A 284 13.80 -2.33 0.37
CA GLU A 284 14.74 -3.21 1.08
C GLU A 284 16.01 -2.49 1.55
N ALA A 285 16.57 -1.62 0.72
CA ALA A 285 17.81 -0.90 1.00
C ALA A 285 17.63 0.33 1.92
N GLU A 286 16.40 0.67 2.32
CA GLU A 286 16.15 1.80 3.21
C GLU A 286 16.66 1.52 4.64
N ASP A 287 17.20 2.57 5.28
CA ASP A 287 17.69 2.52 6.66
C ASP A 287 16.54 2.61 7.68
N PHE A 288 15.75 1.55 7.79
CA PHE A 288 14.60 1.51 8.72
C PHE A 288 15.02 1.61 10.18
N TYR A 289 16.11 0.95 10.58
CA TYR A 289 16.55 0.96 11.98
C TYR A 289 17.09 2.33 12.39
N GLY A 290 17.88 3.00 11.53
CA GLY A 290 18.32 4.37 11.77
C GLY A 290 17.16 5.37 11.83
N GLN A 291 16.01 5.04 11.22
CA GLN A 291 14.77 5.82 11.29
C GLN A 291 13.82 5.39 12.42
N GLY A 292 14.21 4.40 13.24
CA GLY A 292 13.50 4.02 14.47
C GLY A 292 12.49 2.88 14.34
N ALA A 293 12.60 2.02 13.33
CA ALA A 293 11.83 0.78 13.26
C ALA A 293 12.14 -0.12 14.46
N ASP A 294 11.12 -0.82 14.98
CA ASP A 294 11.29 -1.74 16.11
C ASP A 294 11.71 -3.14 15.62
N ALA A 295 11.30 -3.52 14.41
CA ALA A 295 11.69 -4.75 13.72
C ALA A 295 11.63 -4.57 12.19
N LYS A 296 12.37 -5.41 11.45
CA LYS A 296 12.40 -5.45 9.98
C LYS A 296 12.45 -6.91 9.52
N VAL A 297 11.59 -7.27 8.57
CA VAL A 297 11.51 -8.58 7.92
C VAL A 297 11.33 -8.45 6.40
N PRO A 298 11.75 -9.44 5.61
CA PRO A 298 11.42 -9.48 4.18
C PRO A 298 9.92 -9.63 3.94
N ASP A 299 9.25 -10.49 4.72
CA ASP A 299 7.82 -10.74 4.64
C ASP A 299 7.29 -11.26 5.99
N LEU A 300 5.96 -11.27 6.13
CA LEU A 300 5.28 -11.75 7.33
C LEU A 300 5.14 -13.28 7.37
N GLY A 301 5.44 -13.97 6.27
CA GLY A 301 5.42 -15.44 6.17
C GLY A 301 6.70 -16.08 6.71
N SER A 302 7.73 -15.27 6.97
CA SER A 302 8.92 -15.69 7.68
C SER A 302 8.52 -16.35 9.02
N ARG A 303 9.12 -17.52 9.32
CA ARG A 303 8.74 -18.39 10.46
C ARG A 303 8.79 -17.72 11.84
N CYS A 304 9.30 -16.50 11.93
CA CYS A 304 9.52 -15.76 13.15
C CYS A 304 8.47 -14.67 13.41
N VAL A 305 7.56 -14.38 12.46
CA VAL A 305 6.48 -13.40 12.67
C VAL A 305 5.20 -14.14 13.04
N THR A 306 4.81 -14.04 14.31
CA THR A 306 3.55 -14.56 14.86
C THR A 306 2.99 -13.54 15.84
N LEU A 307 1.73 -13.67 16.25
CA LEU A 307 1.21 -12.79 17.30
C LEU A 307 2.00 -12.91 18.61
N GLU A 308 2.49 -14.11 18.93
CA GLU A 308 3.31 -14.31 20.13
C GLU A 308 4.67 -13.63 20.00
N SER A 309 5.31 -13.62 18.83
CA SER A 309 6.57 -12.90 18.67
C SER A 309 6.38 -11.37 18.69
N ILE A 310 5.23 -10.87 18.24
CA ILE A 310 4.88 -9.44 18.27
C ILE A 310 4.48 -9.01 19.69
N PHE A 311 3.48 -9.65 20.28
CA PHE A 311 2.84 -9.21 21.52
C PHE A 311 3.34 -9.92 22.78
N GLY A 312 3.97 -11.10 22.68
CA GLY A 312 4.55 -11.81 23.83
C GLY A 312 5.53 -10.97 24.66
N PRO A 313 6.50 -10.27 24.05
CA PRO A 313 7.38 -9.37 24.77
C PRO A 313 6.62 -8.21 25.46
N LEU A 314 5.62 -7.63 24.79
CA LEU A 314 4.78 -6.56 25.34
C LEU A 314 3.93 -7.06 26.51
N ARG A 315 3.38 -8.28 26.42
CA ARG A 315 2.65 -8.97 27.50
C ARG A 315 3.56 -9.23 28.71
N ALA A 316 4.85 -9.49 28.46
CA ALA A 316 5.88 -9.61 29.49
C ALA A 316 6.41 -8.27 30.02
N GLY A 317 5.87 -7.13 29.57
CA GLY A 317 6.25 -5.80 30.03
C GLY A 317 7.57 -5.27 29.45
N LYS A 318 8.05 -5.87 28.35
CA LYS A 318 9.22 -5.37 27.62
C LYS A 318 8.80 -4.34 26.58
N ASP A 319 9.68 -3.39 26.27
CA ASP A 319 9.45 -2.35 25.24
C ASP A 319 10.01 -2.75 23.87
N GLU A 320 9.80 -4.00 23.45
CA GLU A 320 10.28 -4.54 22.18
C GLU A 320 9.19 -5.39 21.50
N ILE A 321 9.31 -5.59 20.19
CA ILE A 321 8.53 -6.55 19.42
C ILE A 321 9.49 -7.45 18.65
N VAL A 322 9.11 -8.69 18.39
CA VAL A 322 9.87 -9.66 17.58
C VAL A 322 11.33 -9.78 18.05
N SER A 323 11.49 -10.27 19.28
CA SER A 323 12.76 -10.30 20.02
C SER A 323 13.89 -11.13 19.37
N GLU A 324 13.59 -12.00 18.40
CA GLU A 324 14.55 -12.97 17.85
C GLU A 324 15.36 -12.48 16.63
N MET A 325 15.05 -11.31 16.06
CA MET A 325 15.63 -10.89 14.77
C MET A 325 16.89 -10.01 14.86
N LYS A 326 17.14 -9.32 15.97
CA LYS A 326 18.32 -8.44 16.10
C LYS A 326 19.64 -9.22 16.06
N ASP A 327 19.61 -10.53 16.31
CA ASP A 327 20.80 -11.38 16.45
C ASP A 327 21.16 -12.16 15.17
N GLN A 328 20.27 -12.22 14.16
CA GLN A 328 20.49 -13.00 12.93
C GLN A 328 21.17 -12.19 11.81
N SER A 329 20.90 -10.89 11.68
CA SER A 329 21.60 -10.04 10.71
C SER A 329 23.10 -9.95 11.01
N VAL A 330 23.45 -9.81 12.29
CA VAL A 330 24.85 -9.79 12.76
C VAL A 330 25.54 -11.14 12.52
N LYS A 331 24.84 -12.26 12.74
CA LYS A 331 25.39 -13.60 12.48
C LYS A 331 25.60 -13.86 11.00
N ASN A 332 24.64 -13.51 10.14
CA ASN A 332 24.75 -13.72 8.69
C ASN A 332 25.88 -12.89 8.07
N GLU A 333 26.05 -11.62 8.45
CA GLU A 333 27.17 -10.78 7.98
C GLU A 333 28.54 -11.33 8.44
N THR A 334 28.59 -11.86 9.67
CA THR A 334 29.83 -12.45 10.22
C THR A 334 30.16 -13.77 9.53
N GLU A 335 29.18 -14.63 9.28
CA GLU A 335 29.36 -15.91 8.57
C GLU A 335 29.76 -15.71 7.10
N GLU A 336 29.16 -14.74 6.40
CA GLU A 336 29.49 -14.44 5.00
C GLU A 336 30.91 -13.85 4.87
N GLN A 337 31.33 -12.99 5.82
CA GLN A 337 32.71 -12.50 5.89
C GLN A 337 33.72 -13.61 6.22
N ASP A 338 33.34 -14.56 7.08
CA ASP A 338 34.17 -15.72 7.42
C ASP A 338 34.33 -16.68 6.23
N GLU A 339 33.28 -16.91 5.44
CA GLU A 339 33.34 -17.73 4.23
C GLU A 339 34.19 -17.06 3.14
N LEU A 340 34.02 -15.75 2.92
CA LEU A 340 34.85 -14.98 1.98
C LEU A 340 36.32 -14.96 2.38
N SER A 341 36.61 -14.90 3.68
CA SER A 341 37.98 -14.99 4.22
C SER A 341 38.60 -16.37 3.94
N LYS A 342 37.87 -17.45 4.23
CA LYS A 342 38.31 -18.83 3.97
C LYS A 342 38.54 -19.10 2.48
N LEU A 343 37.69 -18.56 1.61
CA LEU A 343 37.87 -18.69 0.16
C LEU A 343 39.15 -17.98 -0.31
N ARG A 344 39.44 -16.81 0.26
CA ARG A 344 40.62 -16.00 -0.06
C ARG A 344 41.91 -16.70 0.37
N ASP A 345 41.91 -17.29 1.56
CA ASP A 345 43.05 -18.06 2.07
C ASP A 345 43.31 -19.34 1.25
N LEU A 346 42.24 -20.02 0.81
CA LEU A 346 42.34 -21.19 -0.06
C LEU A 346 42.93 -20.84 -1.43
N LEU A 347 42.50 -19.72 -2.03
CA LEU A 347 43.04 -19.20 -3.29
C LEU A 347 44.53 -18.85 -3.17
N MET A 348 44.96 -18.24 -2.06
CA MET A 348 46.37 -17.90 -1.81
C MET A 348 47.26 -19.12 -1.59
N THR A 349 46.68 -20.26 -1.20
CA THR A 349 47.44 -21.51 -0.98
C THR A 349 47.61 -22.32 -2.27
N ILE A 350 46.81 -22.05 -3.31
CA ILE A 350 46.86 -22.73 -4.62
C ILE A 350 47.88 -22.05 -5.58
N GLU A 351 48.33 -20.83 -5.28
CA GLU A 351 49.31 -20.07 -6.07
C GLU A 351 50.79 -20.23 -5.64
N LEU A 352 51.10 -21.19 -4.75
CA LEU A 352 52.47 -21.60 -4.35
C LEU A 352 52.73 -23.06 -4.72
#